data_AF-A0A8J7ZRI4-F1
#
_entry.id   AF-A0A8J7ZRI4-F1
#
_cell.length_a   1.000
_cell.length_b   1.000
_cell.length_c   1.000
_cell.angle_alpha   90.00
_cell.angle_beta   90.00
_cell.angle_gamma   90.00
#
_symmetry.space_group_name_H-M   'P 1'
#
loop_
_entity.id
_entity.type
_entity.pdbx_description
1 polymer ?
#
loop_
_entity_poly.entity_id
_entity_poly.type
_entity_poly.pdbx_seq_one_letter_code
_entity_poly.pdbx_strand_id
1 'polypeptide(L)' 'MRNLARVCRAGTILSGAALCLVVATVGAVAFVAELHATWTWYFRMERAIETATPVAMWLLATSVAFLFGTVATAEHS' A
#
# COMPACT_ATOMS: atom_id res chain seq x y z
N MET A 1 -22.40 10.48 13.29
CA MET A 1 -21.95 10.04 11.95
C MET A 1 -20.80 10.87 11.38
N ARG A 2 -20.77 12.20 11.55
CA ARG A 2 -19.69 13.07 11.04
C ARG A 2 -18.25 12.69 11.44
N ASN A 3 -18.02 12.19 12.65
CA ASN A 3 -16.70 11.72 13.09
C ASN A 3 -16.28 10.42 12.40
N LEU A 4 -17.23 9.49 12.19
CA LEU A 4 -17.00 8.22 11.52
C LEU A 4 -16.62 8.45 10.04
N ALA A 5 -17.34 9.33 9.34
CA ALA A 5 -17.03 9.70 7.96
C ALA A 5 -15.61 10.29 7.81
N ARG A 6 -15.15 11.10 8.78
CA ARG A 6 -13.76 11.62 8.78
C ARG A 6 -12.74 10.51 9.00
N VAL A 7 -12.98 9.61 9.95
CA VAL A 7 -12.08 8.49 10.22
C VAL A 7 -11.98 7.58 8.99
N CYS A 8 -13.09 7.24 8.34
CA CYS A 8 -13.07 6.44 7.12
C CYS A 8 -12.29 7.14 6.00
N ARG A 9 -12.53 8.46 5.77
CA ARG A 9 -11.79 9.20 4.74
C ARG A 9 -10.29 9.28 5.02
N ALA A 10 -9.93 9.63 6.25
CA ALA A 10 -8.52 9.67 6.67
C ALA A 10 -7.88 8.28 6.55
N GLY A 11 -8.60 7.23 6.98
CA GLY A 11 -8.17 5.84 6.86
C GLY A 11 -7.89 5.45 5.42
N THR A 12 -8.81 5.72 4.48
CA THR A 12 -8.62 5.46 3.04
C THR A 12 -7.39 6.18 2.49
N ILE A 13 -7.23 7.47 2.80
CA ILE A 13 -6.10 8.26 2.29
C ILE A 13 -4.78 7.75 2.86
N LEU A 14 -4.71 7.49 4.16
CA LEU A 14 -3.49 7.05 4.83
C LEU A 14 -3.08 5.63 4.39
N SER A 15 -4.03 4.69 4.33
CA SER A 15 -3.77 3.32 3.88
C SER A 15 -3.35 3.28 2.41
N GLY A 16 -4.02 4.05 1.54
CA GLY A 16 -3.64 4.19 0.14
C GLY A 16 -2.26 4.84 -0.04
N ALA A 17 -1.97 5.91 0.69
CA ALA A 17 -0.65 6.57 0.64
C ALA A 17 0.47 5.64 1.13
N ALA A 18 0.25 4.91 2.22
CA ALA A 18 1.19 3.92 2.73
C ALA A 18 1.43 2.80 1.70
N LEU A 19 0.38 2.31 1.03
CA LEU A 19 0.50 1.31 -0.03
C LEU A 19 1.35 1.83 -1.19
N CYS A 20 1.12 3.06 -1.65
CA CYS A 20 1.93 3.69 -2.69
C CYS A 20 3.40 3.80 -2.31
N LEU A 21 3.71 4.12 -1.06
CA LEU A 21 5.10 4.18 -0.57
C LEU A 21 5.77 2.80 -0.57
N VAL A 22 5.05 1.75 -0.18
CA VAL A 22 5.56 0.36 -0.26
C VAL A 22 5.88 -0.01 -1.70
N VAL A 23 4.97 0.25 -2.64
CA VAL A 23 5.17 -0.01 -4.06
C VAL A 23 6.34 0.79 -4.62
N ALA A 24 6.44 2.07 -4.30
CA ALA A 24 7.54 2.93 -4.74
C ALA A 24 8.90 2.42 -4.23
N THR A 25 8.97 1.95 -2.99
CA THR A 25 10.19 1.41 -2.40
C THR A 25 10.63 0.12 -3.11
N VAL A 26 9.70 -0.81 -3.35
CA VAL A 26 9.99 -2.04 -4.10
C VAL A 26 10.40 -1.72 -5.53
N GLY A 27 9.73 -0.76 -6.19
CA GLY A 27 10.07 -0.28 -7.52
C GLY A 27 11.48 0.32 -7.60
N ALA A 28 11.91 1.07 -6.58
CA ALA A 28 13.26 1.59 -6.49
C ALA A 28 14.30 0.46 -6.37
N VAL A 29 14.03 -0.56 -5.55
CA VAL A 29 14.90 -1.75 -5.44
C VAL A 29 15.00 -2.49 -6.78
N ALA A 30 13.88 -2.65 -7.48
CA ALA A 30 13.84 -3.28 -8.81
C ALA A 30 14.67 -2.48 -9.84
N PHE A 31 14.53 -1.16 -9.84
CA PHE A 31 15.31 -0.28 -10.70
C PHE A 31 16.82 -0.40 -10.42
N VAL A 32 17.23 -0.42 -9.14
CA VAL A 32 18.63 -0.63 -8.74
C VAL A 32 19.14 -2.00 -9.17
N ALA A 33 18.32 -3.05 -9.04
CA ALA A 33 18.70 -4.38 -9.48
C ALA A 33 18.96 -4.44 -10.99
N GLU A 34 18.13 -3.74 -11.77
CA GLU A 34 18.29 -3.64 -13.22
C GLU A 34 19.55 -2.84 -13.61
N LEU A 35 19.87 -1.75 -12.89
CA LEU A 35 21.10 -0.98 -13.12
C LEU A 35 22.37 -1.80 -12.89
N HIS A 36 22.37 -2.68 -11.89
CA HIS A 36 23.53 -3.52 -11.59
C HIS A 36 23.56 -4.83 -12.39
N ALA A 37 22.41 -5.31 -12.87
CA ALA A 37 22.25 -6.51 -13.71
C ALA A 37 23.04 -7.74 -13.21
N THR A 38 23.04 -7.97 -11.90
CA THR A 38 23.74 -9.12 -11.29
C THR A 38 22.78 -9.97 -10.47
N TRP A 39 23.05 -11.27 -10.42
CA TRP A 39 22.28 -12.24 -9.65
C TRP A 39 22.10 -11.86 -8.19
N THR A 40 23.14 -11.32 -7.54
CA THR A 40 23.06 -10.88 -6.14
C THR A 40 22.01 -9.79 -5.92
N TRP A 41 21.88 -8.85 -6.86
CA TRP A 41 20.88 -7.78 -6.76
C TRP A 41 19.48 -8.27 -7.10
N TYR A 42 19.33 -9.21 -8.03
CA TYR A 42 18.04 -9.86 -8.28
C TYR A 42 17.54 -10.66 -7.05
N PHE A 43 18.42 -11.38 -6.33
CA PHE A 43 18.05 -12.03 -5.07
C PHE A 43 17.63 -11.03 -3.98
N ARG A 44 18.31 -9.87 -3.91
CA ARG A 44 17.90 -8.80 -2.98
C ARG A 44 16.54 -8.22 -3.35
N MET A 45 16.26 -8.06 -4.64
CA MET A 45 14.94 -7.63 -5.14
C MET A 45 13.86 -8.65 -4.78
N GLU A 46 14.09 -9.94 -5.03
CA GLU A 46 13.15 -11.01 -4.68
C GLU A 46 12.81 -11.00 -3.18
N ARG A 47 13.83 -10.90 -2.32
CA ARG A 47 13.64 -10.81 -0.87
C ARG A 47 12.92 -9.52 -0.43
N ALA A 48 13.18 -8.40 -1.10
CA ALA A 48 12.46 -7.16 -0.85
C ALA A 48 10.97 -7.29 -1.22
N ILE A 49 10.66 -7.95 -2.34
CA ILE A 49 9.28 -8.23 -2.74
C ILE A 49 8.62 -9.15 -1.72
N GLU A 50 9.25 -10.29 -1.38
CA GLU A 50 8.70 -11.27 -0.43
C GLU A 50 8.32 -10.64 0.91
N THR A 51 9.16 -9.76 1.45
CA THR A 51 8.91 -9.06 2.71
C THR A 51 7.86 -7.94 2.58
N ALA A 52 7.79 -7.25 1.44
CA ALA A 52 6.84 -6.18 1.20
C ALA A 52 5.43 -6.68 0.85
N THR A 53 5.30 -7.85 0.20
CA THR A 53 4.03 -8.44 -0.22
C THR A 53 3.01 -8.57 0.92
N PRO A 54 3.30 -9.17 2.09
CA PRO A 54 2.31 -9.28 3.16
C PRO A 54 1.85 -7.91 3.67
N VAL A 55 2.77 -6.94 3.77
CA VAL A 55 2.45 -5.57 4.18
C VAL A 55 1.54 -4.89 3.16
N ALA A 56 1.86 -5.00 1.88
CA ALA A 56 1.04 -4.48 0.79
C ALA A 56 -0.36 -5.11 0.78
N MET A 57 -0.47 -6.42 1.03
CA MET A 57 -1.75 -7.11 1.12
C MET A 57 -2.61 -6.60 2.28
N TRP A 58 -2.02 -6.38 3.45
CA TRP A 58 -2.71 -5.79 4.60
C TRP A 58 -3.16 -4.34 4.33
N LEU A 59 -2.29 -3.52 3.73
CA LEU A 59 -2.61 -2.14 3.37
C LEU A 59 -3.69 -2.08 2.29
N LEU A 60 -3.69 -3.01 1.33
CA LEU A 60 -4.74 -3.12 0.32
C LEU A 60 -6.08 -3.50 0.95
N ALA A 61 -6.11 -4.54 1.79
CA ALA A 61 -7.33 -4.99 2.46
C ALA A 61 -7.93 -3.88 3.34
N THR A 62 -7.09 -3.18 4.11
CA THR A 62 -7.53 -2.04 4.94
C THR A 62 -8.01 -0.86 4.08
N SER A 63 -7.32 -0.54 2.98
CA SER A 63 -7.78 0.49 2.03
C SER A 63 -9.16 0.18 1.48
N VAL A 64 -9.41 -1.07 1.06
CA VAL A 64 -10.71 -1.52 0.57
C VAL A 64 -11.79 -1.39 1.65
N ALA A 65 -11.50 -1.84 2.88
CA ALA A 65 -12.45 -1.74 3.99
C ALA A 65 -12.82 -0.28 4.32
N PHE A 66 -11.84 0.63 4.37
CA PHE A 66 -12.10 2.04 4.59
C PHE A 66 -12.86 2.68 3.42
N LEU A 67 -12.56 2.28 2.18
CA LEU A 67 -13.29 2.75 1.00
C LEU A 67 -14.78 2.40 1.11
N PHE A 68 -15.13 1.15 1.42
CA PHE A 68 -16.52 0.76 1.66
C PHE A 68 -17.15 1.56 2.80
N GLY A 69 -16.42 1.76 3.91
CA GLY A 69 -16.88 2.61 5.01
C GLY A 69 -17.13 4.07 4.58
N THR A 70 -16.30 4.64 3.70
CA THR A 70 -16.51 5.99 3.17
C THR A 70 -17.75 6.09 2.28
N VAL A 71 -18.02 5.08 1.46
CA VAL A 71 -19.22 5.05 0.59
C VAL A 71 -20.47 4.91 1.44
N ALA A 72 -20.49 3.94 2.37
CA ALA A 72 -21.65 3.71 3.25
C ALA A 72 -21.98 4.95 4.10
N THR A 73 -20.96 5.64 4.63
CA THR A 73 -21.17 6.86 5.42
C THR A 73 -21.51 8.10 4.58
N ALA A 74 -21.25 8.09 3.28
CA ALA A 74 -21.66 9.16 2.37
C ALA A 74 -23.16 9.10 2.02
N GLU A 75 -23.73 7.89 1.92
CA GLU A 75 -25.18 7.72 1.67
C GLU A 75 -26.06 8.10 2.88
N HIS A 76 -25.49 8.08 4.09
CA HIS A 76 -26.21 8.29 5.35
C HIS A 76 -25.87 9.64 6.02
N SER A 77 -25.19 10.55 5.31
CA SER A 77 -24.79 11.89 5.80
C SER A 77 -25.54 13.00 5.11
#